data_AF-A0A530BG88-F1
#
_entry.id   AF-A0A530BG88-F1
#
_cell.length_a   1.000
_cell.length_b   1.000
_cell.length_c   1.000
_cell.angle_alpha   90.00
_cell.angle_beta   90.00
_cell.angle_gamma   90.00
#
_symmetry.space_group_name_H-M   'P 1'
#
loop_
_entity.id
_entity.type
_entity.pdbx_description
1 polymer ?
#
loop_
_entity_poly.entity_id
_entity_poly.type
_entity_poly.pdbx_seq_one_letter_code
_entity_poly.pdbx_strand_id
1 'polypeptide(L)'
;MSERLEDIAAAIVADGKGLLAADESSGTIKKRFDVIGVESTADSRRDYREMMFRAKEAMTKYISGVILYDETIRQKAADGTPLVDIIKASGAIPGIKVDLG
;
A
#
# COMPACT_ATOMS: atom_id res chain seq x y z
N MET A 1 -24.33 -2.30 2.73
CA MET A 1 -24.49 -2.32 1.26
C MET A 1 -23.45 -3.28 0.73
N SER A 2 -23.82 -4.22 -0.15
CA SER A 2 -22.82 -5.02 -0.87
C SER A 2 -22.21 -4.12 -1.92
N GLU A 3 -20.90 -3.87 -1.85
CA GLU A 3 -20.18 -3.26 -2.98
C GLU A 3 -20.24 -4.24 -4.15
N ARG A 4 -20.50 -3.73 -5.36
CA ARG A 4 -20.50 -4.57 -6.57
C ARG A 4 -19.07 -4.67 -7.07
N LEU A 5 -18.69 -5.86 -7.53
CA LEU A 5 -17.37 -6.09 -8.13
C LEU A 5 -17.09 -5.14 -9.30
N GLU A 6 -18.11 -4.87 -10.12
CA GLU A 6 -18.03 -3.95 -11.26
C GLU A 6 -17.69 -2.52 -10.83
N ASP A 7 -18.30 -2.02 -9.75
CA ASP A 7 -18.08 -0.66 -9.25
C ASP A 7 -16.65 -0.51 -8.72
N ILE A 8 -16.17 -1.50 -7.96
CA ILE A 8 -14.79 -1.53 -7.44
C ILE A 8 -13.79 -1.60 -8.60
N ALA A 9 -14.02 -2.50 -9.56
CA ALA A 9 -13.14 -2.65 -10.70
C ALA A 9 -13.04 -1.35 -11.53
N ALA A 10 -14.17 -0.70 -11.79
CA ALA A 10 -14.22 0.59 -12.49
C ALA A 10 -13.47 1.69 -11.72
N ALA A 11 -13.61 1.74 -10.39
CA ALA A 11 -12.89 2.71 -9.56
C ALA A 11 -11.37 2.48 -9.57
N ILE A 12 -10.92 1.22 -9.59
CA ILE A 12 -9.50 0.86 -9.67
C ILE A 12 -8.87 1.28 -11.01
N VAL A 13 -9.61 1.27 -12.11
CA VAL A 13 -9.10 1.60 -13.45
C VAL A 13 -9.53 2.99 -13.94
N ALA A 14 -9.90 3.89 -13.02
CA ALA A 14 -10.31 5.26 -13.38
C ALA A 14 -9.25 5.98 -14.22
N ASP A 15 -9.69 6.77 -15.20
CA ASP A 15 -8.82 7.45 -16.16
C ASP A 15 -7.72 8.28 -15.46
N GLY A 16 -6.48 8.07 -15.91
CA GLY A 16 -5.31 8.77 -15.36
C GLY A 16 -4.84 8.27 -13.99
N LYS A 17 -5.43 7.21 -13.45
CA LYS A 17 -4.99 6.54 -12.22
C LYS A 17 -4.49 5.12 -12.45
N GLY A 18 -3.71 4.61 -11.50
CA GLY A 18 -3.17 3.26 -11.51
C GLY A 18 -2.95 2.68 -10.11
N LEU A 19 -2.36 1.49 -10.09
CA LEU A 19 -2.09 0.74 -8.86
C LEU A 19 -0.65 0.97 -8.37
N LEU A 20 -0.51 1.18 -7.06
CA LEU A 20 0.76 1.04 -6.37
C LEU A 20 0.88 -0.40 -5.84
N ALA A 21 1.74 -1.20 -6.44
CA ALA A 21 2.07 -2.55 -5.95
C ALA A 21 3.12 -2.45 -4.82
N ALA A 22 2.65 -2.38 -3.57
CA ALA A 22 3.47 -2.27 -2.36
C ALA A 22 3.36 -3.55 -1.49
N ASP A 23 3.17 -4.69 -2.14
CA ASP A 23 2.86 -6.00 -1.57
C ASP A 23 4.06 -6.94 -1.49
N GLU A 24 5.28 -6.40 -1.50
CA GLU A 24 6.47 -7.22 -1.40
C GLU A 24 6.51 -7.95 -0.05
N SER A 25 6.60 -9.29 -0.12
CA SER A 25 6.84 -10.14 1.04
C SER A 25 8.11 -9.73 1.78
N SER A 26 8.23 -10.14 3.05
CA SER A 26 9.38 -9.80 3.90
C SER A 26 10.73 -10.17 3.25
N GLY A 27 10.80 -11.30 2.53
CA GLY A 27 12.00 -11.70 1.79
C GLY A 27 12.29 -10.82 0.58
N THR A 28 11.27 -10.44 -0.18
CA THR A 28 11.42 -9.60 -1.38
C THR A 28 11.81 -8.17 -1.03
N ILE A 29 11.18 -7.56 -0.03
CA ILE A 29 11.54 -6.19 0.41
C ILE A 29 12.92 -6.16 1.04
N LYS A 30 13.34 -7.21 1.77
CA LYS A 30 14.70 -7.31 2.30
C LYS A 30 15.73 -7.19 1.17
N LYS A 31 15.56 -7.91 0.06
CA LYS A 31 16.47 -7.80 -1.09
C LYS A 31 16.56 -6.38 -1.63
N ARG A 32 15.45 -5.63 -1.65
CA ARG A 32 15.45 -4.22 -2.07
C ARG A 32 16.19 -3.32 -1.08
N PHE A 33 16.00 -3.54 0.22
CA PHE A 33 16.69 -2.78 1.27
C PHE A 33 18.19 -3.08 1.34
N ASP A 34 18.58 -4.34 1.12
CA ASP A 34 19.99 -4.76 1.11
C ASP A 34 20.80 -3.99 0.04
N VAL A 35 20.19 -3.71 -1.13
CA VAL A 35 20.83 -2.94 -2.22
C VAL A 35 21.20 -1.51 -1.81
N ILE A 36 20.46 -0.93 -0.87
CA ILE A 36 20.66 0.44 -0.38
C ILE A 36 21.26 0.50 1.03
N GLY A 37 21.70 -0.65 1.58
CA GLY A 37 22.32 -0.73 2.89
C GLY A 37 21.38 -0.47 4.08
N VAL A 38 20.08 -0.71 3.92
CA VAL A 38 19.07 -0.56 4.98
C VAL A 38 18.76 -1.93 5.60
N GLU A 39 18.73 -2.01 6.92
CA GLU A 39 18.30 -3.24 7.61
C GLU A 39 16.78 -3.46 7.48
N SER A 40 16.35 -4.68 7.14
CA SER A 40 14.92 -5.00 7.02
C SER A 40 14.29 -5.40 8.35
N THR A 41 13.88 -4.39 9.11
CA THR A 41 13.08 -4.51 10.35
C THR A 41 11.60 -4.23 10.09
N ALA A 42 10.71 -4.57 11.03
CA ALA A 42 9.29 -4.23 10.91
C ALA A 42 9.07 -2.71 10.83
N ASP A 43 9.84 -1.94 11.60
CA ASP A 43 9.76 -0.47 11.62
C ASP A 43 10.26 0.16 10.32
N SER A 44 11.41 -0.24 9.80
CA SER A 44 11.91 0.28 8.51
C SER A 44 10.97 -0.04 7.34
N ARG A 45 10.36 -1.24 7.35
CA ARG A 45 9.32 -1.61 6.38
C ARG A 45 8.08 -0.73 6.53
N ARG A 46 7.63 -0.48 7.76
CA ARG A 46 6.51 0.43 8.08
C ARG A 46 6.79 1.85 7.62
N ASP A 47 7.97 2.41 7.94
CA ASP A 47 8.38 3.75 7.56
C ASP A 47 8.43 3.93 6.04
N TYR A 48 8.99 2.96 5.32
CA TYR A 48 9.05 2.98 3.86
C TYR A 48 7.64 3.00 3.23
N ARG A 49 6.71 2.18 3.73
CA ARG A 49 5.33 2.17 3.22
C ARG A 49 4.55 3.41 3.63
N GLU A 50 4.70 3.87 4.87
CA GLU A 50 4.10 5.10 5.36
C GLU A 50 4.54 6.31 4.53
N MET A 51 5.84 6.42 4.22
CA MET A 51 6.37 7.47 3.34
C MET A 51 5.65 7.49 1.99
N MET A 52 5.47 6.32 1.35
CA MET A 52 4.74 6.21 0.08
C MET A 52 3.28 6.65 0.23
N PHE A 53 2.57 6.18 1.26
CA PHE A 53 1.13 6.46 1.44
C PHE A 53 0.86 7.91 1.86
N ARG A 54 1.84 8.59 2.43
CA ARG A 54 1.75 10.03 2.78
C ARG A 54 2.14 10.96 1.65
N ALA A 55 2.59 10.46 0.49
CA ALA A 55 2.85 11.27 -0.69
C ALA A 55 1.53 11.78 -1.32
N LYS A 56 0.92 12.81 -0.69
CA LYS A 56 -0.44 13.29 -0.96
C LYS A 56 -0.72 13.55 -2.44
N GLU A 57 0.20 14.21 -3.14
CA GLU A 57 0.00 14.54 -4.55
C GLU A 57 -0.14 13.27 -5.40
N ALA A 58 0.79 12.31 -5.24
CA ALA A 58 0.75 11.07 -5.98
C ALA A 58 -0.48 10.23 -5.61
N MET A 59 -0.70 10.04 -4.31
CA MET A 59 -1.77 9.20 -3.77
C MET A 59 -3.17 9.69 -4.10
N THR A 60 -3.39 11.01 -4.22
CA THR A 60 -4.71 11.55 -4.57
C THR A 60 -4.92 11.66 -6.08
N LYS A 61 -3.89 12.04 -6.84
CA LYS A 61 -4.04 12.31 -8.29
C LYS A 61 -3.90 11.06 -9.15
N TYR A 62 -2.97 10.17 -8.81
CA TYR A 62 -2.53 9.11 -9.74
C TYR A 62 -2.76 7.70 -9.21
N ILE A 63 -3.02 7.52 -7.91
CA ILE A 63 -3.23 6.19 -7.35
C ILE A 63 -4.72 5.96 -7.09
N SER A 64 -5.26 4.90 -7.69
CA SER A 64 -6.63 4.42 -7.46
C SER A 64 -6.67 3.29 -6.44
N GLY A 65 -5.58 2.53 -6.28
CA GLY A 65 -5.48 1.45 -5.31
C GLY A 65 -4.06 1.08 -4.95
N VAL A 66 -3.91 0.44 -3.81
CA VAL A 66 -2.62 -0.02 -3.28
C VAL A 66 -2.72 -1.47 -2.91
N ILE A 67 -1.86 -2.32 -3.47
CA ILE A 67 -1.78 -3.74 -3.11
C ILE A 67 -0.82 -3.86 -1.91
N LEU A 68 -1.26 -4.53 -0.85
CA LEU A 68 -0.53 -4.67 0.41
C LEU A 68 -0.17 -6.13 0.69
N TYR A 69 0.92 -6.32 1.44
CA TYR A 69 1.26 -7.59 2.07
C TYR A 69 0.56 -7.73 3.43
N ASP A 70 0.41 -8.96 3.94
CA ASP A 70 -0.28 -9.25 5.21
C ASP A 70 0.29 -8.47 6.42
N GLU A 71 1.62 -8.27 6.45
CA GLU A 71 2.25 -7.44 7.48
C GLU A 71 1.74 -5.99 7.41
N THR A 72 1.72 -5.40 6.22
CA THR A 72 1.44 -3.97 6.02
C THR A 72 -0.04 -3.64 6.21
N ILE A 73 -0.95 -4.51 5.80
CA ILE A 73 -2.39 -4.27 5.98
C ILE A 73 -2.81 -4.21 7.46
N ARG A 74 -2.00 -4.82 8.35
CA ARG A 74 -2.20 -4.85 9.81
C ARG A 74 -1.37 -3.80 10.56
N GLN A 75 -0.47 -3.10 9.87
CA GLN A 75 0.43 -2.12 10.47
C GLN A 75 -0.26 -0.78 10.76
N LYS A 76 0.27 -0.11 11.78
CA LYS A 76 -0.01 1.29 12.08
C LYS A 76 1.19 2.14 11.69
N ALA A 77 0.92 3.34 11.21
CA ALA A 77 1.88 4.42 11.05
C ALA A 77 2.52 4.79 12.39
N ALA A 78 3.61 5.55 12.33
CA ALA A 78 4.32 6.05 13.50
C ALA A 78 3.42 6.90 14.43
N ASP A 79 2.39 7.56 13.88
CA ASP A 79 1.40 8.32 14.64
C ASP A 79 0.23 7.47 15.21
N GLY A 80 0.27 6.15 15.00
CA GLY A 80 -0.75 5.21 15.45
C GLY A 80 -1.94 5.02 14.49
N THR A 81 -2.01 5.77 13.40
CA THR A 81 -3.06 5.62 12.38
C THR A 81 -2.87 4.31 11.62
N PRO A 82 -3.90 3.46 11.42
CA PRO A 82 -3.80 2.31 10.52
C PRO A 82 -3.36 2.73 9.11
N LEU A 83 -2.39 2.03 8.51
CA LEU A 83 -1.89 2.40 7.17
C LEU A 83 -3.01 2.36 6.10
N VAL A 84 -3.97 1.46 6.26
CA VAL A 84 -5.16 1.36 5.41
C VAL A 84 -6.03 2.62 5.45
N ASP A 85 -6.07 3.32 6.59
CA ASP A 85 -6.88 4.53 6.74
C ASP A 85 -6.20 5.72 6.06
N ILE A 86 -4.86 5.75 6.03
CA ILE A 86 -4.09 6.74 5.25
C ILE A 86 -4.38 6.58 3.75
N ILE A 87 -4.39 5.34 3.25
CA ILE A 87 -4.71 5.04 1.84
C ILE A 87 -6.14 5.44 1.50
N LYS A 88 -7.12 5.07 2.34
CA LYS A 88 -8.52 5.46 2.13
C LYS A 88 -8.72 6.97 2.15
N ALA A 89 -8.02 7.68 3.04
CA ALA A 89 -8.09 9.14 3.14
C ALA A 89 -7.58 9.85 1.88
N SER A 90 -6.73 9.21 1.06
CA SER A 90 -6.32 9.75 -0.25
C SER A 90 -7.32 9.47 -1.38
N GLY A 91 -8.38 8.70 -1.11
CA GLY A 91 -9.33 8.22 -2.11
C GLY A 91 -8.89 6.95 -2.86
N ALA A 92 -7.82 6.28 -2.40
CA ALA A 92 -7.35 5.03 -2.97
C ALA A 92 -7.97 3.80 -2.25
N ILE A 93 -8.09 2.70 -2.97
CA ILE A 93 -8.67 1.43 -2.49
C ILE A 93 -7.55 0.50 -2.00
N PRO A 94 -7.54 0.11 -0.70
CA PRO A 94 -6.60 -0.89 -0.22
C PRO A 94 -6.96 -2.29 -0.76
N GLY A 95 -5.97 -2.97 -1.34
CA GLY A 95 -6.03 -4.36 -1.79
C GLY A 95 -5.05 -5.25 -1.01
N ILE A 96 -5.30 -6.56 -1.02
CA ILE A 96 -4.49 -7.54 -0.30
C ILE A 96 -3.94 -8.59 -1.27
N LYS A 97 -2.63 -8.82 -1.20
CA LYS A 97 -1.98 -9.97 -1.82
C LYS A 97 -2.32 -11.23 -1.01
N VAL A 98 -2.81 -12.26 -1.69
CA VAL A 98 -3.27 -13.51 -1.03
C VAL A 98 -2.48 -14.75 -1.40
N ASP A 99 -1.56 -14.70 -2.38
CA ASP A 99 -0.65 -15.84 -2.61
C ASP A 99 0.37 -15.96 -1.46
N LEU A 100 0.82 -17.19 -1.21
CA LEU A 100 1.74 -17.54 -0.12
C LEU A 100 3.18 -17.77 -0.59
N GLY A 101 3.54 -17.34 -1.80
CA GLY A 101 4.83 -17.61 -2.42
C GLY A 101 4.69 -18.03 -3.87
#